data_AF-A0A0Q5UGG3-F1
#
_entry.id   AF-A0A0Q5UGG3-F1
#
_cell.length_a   1.000
_cell.length_b   1.000
_cell.length_c   1.000
_cell.angle_alpha   90.00
_cell.angle_beta   90.00
_cell.angle_gamma   90.00
#
_symmetry.space_group_name_H-M   'P 1'
#
loop_
_entity.id
_entity.type
_entity.pdbx_description
1 polymer ?
#
loop_
_entity_poly.entity_id
_entity_poly.type
_entity_poly.pdbx_seq_one_letter_code
_entity_poly.pdbx_strand_id
1 'polypeptide(L)'
;MNSFNLENGPKIKPGFKTPDNYFENFSEQMLARIDSNEKPVRSIFQRRKNWFMAAAAVLIIGFAIPFLNKPANNAAIDGESLENYLAYQSTISQYDLINLLDKEDIEALESDLKIDDAVVESALSDNTNLENYLTE
;
A
#
# COMPACT_ATOMS: atom_id res chain seq x y z
N MET A 1 73.80 -35.07 -41.23
CA MET A 1 72.43 -35.48 -41.61
C MET A 1 72.38 -35.59 -43.12
N ASN A 2 71.94 -36.73 -43.67
CA ASN A 2 71.79 -36.90 -45.11
C ASN A 2 70.62 -36.05 -45.62
N SER A 3 70.73 -35.46 -46.81
CA SER A 3 69.67 -34.65 -47.41
C SER A 3 68.48 -35.51 -47.81
N PHE A 4 67.30 -35.19 -47.28
CA PHE A 4 66.05 -35.84 -47.65
C PHE A 4 65.53 -35.22 -48.95
N ASN A 5 65.65 -35.95 -50.06
CA ASN A 5 65.19 -35.52 -51.39
C ASN A 5 63.98 -36.37 -51.83
N LEU A 6 62.82 -35.73 -51.95
CA LEU A 6 61.52 -36.38 -52.24
C LEU A 6 61.24 -36.62 -53.72
N GLU A 7 61.91 -35.91 -54.63
CA GLU A 7 61.61 -35.98 -56.07
C GLU A 7 62.24 -37.18 -56.78
N ASN A 8 63.48 -37.54 -56.41
CA ASN A 8 64.30 -38.48 -57.18
C ASN A 8 64.67 -39.79 -56.44
N GLY A 9 64.11 -40.01 -55.24
CA GLY A 9 64.32 -41.22 -54.45
C GLY A 9 63.27 -42.32 -54.72
N PRO A 10 63.56 -43.59 -54.39
CA PRO A 10 62.56 -44.66 -54.48
C PRO A 10 61.38 -44.34 -53.56
N LYS A 11 60.18 -44.19 -54.13
CA LYS A 11 58.96 -43.89 -53.38
C LYS A 11 58.71 -45.00 -52.36
N ILE A 12 58.81 -44.65 -51.07
CA ILE A 12 58.52 -45.56 -49.96
C ILE A 12 57.03 -45.91 -50.03
N LYS A 13 56.71 -47.21 -50.07
CA LYS A 13 55.31 -47.65 -50.06
C LYS A 13 54.69 -47.26 -48.71
N PRO A 14 53.53 -46.60 -48.68
CA PRO A 14 52.87 -46.29 -47.42
C PRO A 14 52.46 -47.60 -46.73
N GLY A 15 52.80 -47.73 -45.45
CA GLY A 15 52.45 -48.88 -44.61
C GLY A 15 50.94 -48.97 -44.30
N PHE A 16 50.20 -47.90 -44.60
CA PHE A 16 48.77 -47.82 -44.41
C PHE A 16 48.11 -47.41 -45.73
N LYS A 17 47.10 -48.19 -46.14
CA LYS A 17 46.23 -47.84 -47.26
C LYS A 17 44.85 -47.53 -46.70
N THR A 18 44.21 -46.50 -47.24
CA THR A 18 42.81 -46.22 -46.93
C THR A 18 41.93 -47.31 -47.54
N PRO A 19 40.79 -47.64 -46.90
CA PRO A 19 39.79 -48.51 -47.50
C PRO A 19 39.29 -47.99 -48.84
N ASP A 20 38.82 -48.89 -49.69
CA ASP A 20 38.23 -48.53 -50.97
C ASP A 20 37.02 -47.60 -50.75
N ASN A 21 36.95 -46.54 -51.57
CA ASN A 21 35.89 -45.52 -51.52
C ASN A 21 35.74 -44.79 -50.17
N TYR A 22 36.77 -44.77 -49.32
CA TYR A 22 36.75 -44.05 -48.04
C TYR A 22 36.40 -42.57 -48.22
N PHE A 23 37.09 -41.88 -49.14
CA PHE A 23 36.88 -40.44 -49.38
C PHE A 23 35.60 -40.15 -50.16
N GLU A 24 35.20 -41.05 -51.07
CA GLU A 24 33.96 -40.93 -51.85
C GLU A 24 32.73 -40.94 -50.93
N ASN A 25 32.68 -41.88 -49.98
CA ASN A 25 31.54 -42.05 -49.09
C ASN A 25 31.64 -41.22 -47.80
N PHE A 26 32.73 -40.47 -47.61
CA PHE A 26 32.96 -39.70 -46.38
C PHE A 26 31.94 -38.57 -46.22
N SER A 27 31.68 -37.83 -47.31
CA SER A 27 30.77 -36.69 -47.30
C SER A 27 29.35 -37.12 -46.90
N GLU A 28 28.85 -38.20 -47.52
CA GLU A 28 27.51 -38.74 -47.23
C GLU A 28 27.39 -39.24 -45.80
N GLN A 29 28.40 -39.96 -45.29
CA GLN A 29 28.42 -40.44 -43.91
C GLN A 29 28.49 -39.30 -42.89
N MET A 30 29.21 -38.22 -43.22
CA MET A 30 29.31 -37.04 -42.37
C MET A 30 27.97 -36.31 -42.31
N LEU A 31 27.33 -36.10 -43.47
CA LEU A 31 26.03 -35.46 -43.54
C LEU A 31 24.93 -36.26 -42.84
N ALA A 32 24.96 -37.60 -42.96
CA ALA A 32 24.02 -38.50 -42.27
C ALA A 32 24.18 -38.50 -40.75
N ARG A 33 25.35 -38.10 -40.22
CA ARG A 33 25.63 -37.99 -38.78
C ARG A 33 25.34 -36.60 -38.22
N ILE A 34 25.18 -35.60 -39.08
CA ILE A 34 24.68 -34.28 -38.66
C ILE A 34 23.17 -34.42 -38.50
N ASP A 35 22.78 -34.86 -37.30
CA ASP A 35 21.41 -34.98 -36.86
C ASP A 35 20.67 -33.66 -37.10
N SER A 36 19.65 -33.67 -37.98
CA SER A 36 18.85 -32.48 -38.34
C SER A 36 17.79 -32.15 -37.28
N ASN A 37 17.81 -32.83 -36.14
CA ASN A 37 17.03 -32.46 -34.98
C ASN A 37 17.61 -31.22 -34.33
N GLU A 38 17.18 -30.05 -34.82
CA GLU A 38 17.26 -28.80 -34.08
C GLU A 38 16.64 -29.01 -32.70
N LYS A 39 17.48 -29.22 -31.68
CA LYS A 39 17.02 -29.29 -30.30
C LYS A 39 16.27 -27.99 -30.01
N PRO A 40 15.00 -28.03 -29.58
CA PRO A 40 14.26 -26.81 -29.35
C PRO A 40 14.97 -26.00 -28.28
N VAL A 41 15.58 -24.88 -28.69
CA VAL A 41 16.24 -23.95 -27.78
C VAL A 41 15.14 -23.26 -26.98
N ARG A 42 14.83 -23.81 -25.79
CA ARG A 42 13.97 -23.13 -24.83
C ARG A 42 14.73 -21.90 -24.33
N SER A 43 14.30 -20.72 -24.75
CA SER A 43 14.83 -19.46 -24.23
C SER A 43 14.74 -19.44 -22.70
N ILE A 44 15.89 -19.29 -22.05
CA ILE A 44 16.05 -19.16 -20.60
C ILE A 44 15.54 -17.79 -20.08
N PHE A 45 15.32 -16.83 -20.98
CA PHE A 45 14.78 -15.50 -20.70
C PHE A 45 13.28 -15.40 -21.00
N GLN A 46 12.51 -16.39 -20.55
CA GLN A 46 11.05 -16.24 -20.55
C GLN A 46 10.68 -15.14 -19.56
N ARG A 47 10.25 -13.98 -20.10
CA ARG A 47 9.74 -12.85 -19.32
C ARG A 47 8.72 -13.38 -18.31
N ARG A 48 9.07 -13.37 -17.02
CA ARG A 48 8.20 -13.80 -15.93
C ARG A 48 7.09 -12.77 -15.70
N LYS A 49 6.26 -12.50 -16.72
CA LYS A 49 5.14 -11.55 -16.67
C LYS A 49 4.21 -11.84 -15.49
N ASN A 50 4.02 -13.12 -15.16
CA ASN A 50 3.20 -13.55 -14.05
C ASN A 50 3.78 -13.12 -12.68
N TRP A 51 5.11 -13.04 -12.54
CA TRP A 51 5.75 -12.54 -11.33
C TRP A 51 5.58 -11.02 -11.19
N PHE A 52 5.69 -10.28 -12.29
CA PHE A 52 5.40 -8.85 -12.29
C PHE A 52 3.92 -8.57 -11.99
N MET A 53 3.01 -9.40 -12.52
CA MET A 53 1.58 -9.30 -12.26
C MET A 53 1.24 -9.63 -10.79
N ALA A 54 1.88 -10.65 -10.23
CA ALA A 54 1.75 -10.98 -8.81
C ALA A 54 2.27 -9.86 -7.90
N ALA A 55 3.45 -9.30 -8.22
CA ALA A 55 4.01 -8.17 -7.48
C ALA A 55 3.10 -6.93 -7.53
N ALA A 56 2.53 -6.62 -8.70
CA ALA A 56 1.56 -5.53 -8.85
C ALA A 56 0.28 -5.76 -8.04
N ALA A 57 -0.26 -6.99 -8.04
CA ALA A 57 -1.45 -7.32 -7.26
C ALA A 57 -1.23 -7.14 -5.74
N VAL A 58 -0.06 -7.56 -5.22
CA VAL A 58 0.29 -7.38 -3.81
C VAL A 58 0.39 -5.90 -3.43
N LEU A 59 0.96 -5.06 -4.31
CA LEU A 59 1.02 -3.61 -4.07
C LEU A 59 -0.38 -2.97 -4.04
N ILE A 60 -1.25 -3.34 -4.98
CA ILE A 60 -2.63 -2.83 -5.02
C ILE A 60 -3.39 -3.22 -3.75
N ILE A 61 -3.29 -4.49 -3.34
CA ILE A 61 -3.91 -4.98 -2.11
C ILE A 61 -3.32 -4.24 -0.90
N GLY A 62 -2.00 -4.13 -0.80
CA GLY A 62 -1.32 -3.42 0.29
C GLY A 62 -1.76 -1.96 0.41
N PHE A 63 -1.95 -1.27 -0.72
CA PHE A 63 -2.41 0.11 -0.76
C PHE A 63 -3.90 0.26 -0.41
N ALA A 64 -4.72 -0.75 -0.70
CA ALA A 64 -6.15 -0.74 -0.39
C ALA A 64 -6.45 -0.97 1.11
N ILE A 65 -5.61 -1.74 1.81
CA ILE A 65 -5.79 -2.06 3.25
C ILE A 65 -6.12 -0.84 4.14
N PRO A 66 -5.37 0.28 4.10
CA PRO A 66 -5.67 1.45 4.96
C PRO A 66 -7.01 2.13 4.60
N PHE A 67 -7.48 2.02 3.36
CA PHE A 67 -8.76 2.59 2.95
C PHE A 67 -9.94 1.74 3.42
N LEU A 68 -9.79 0.42 3.46
CA LEU A 68 -10.82 -0.48 3.99
C LEU A 68 -10.83 -0.48 5.53
N ASN A 69 -9.67 -0.31 6.16
CA ASN A 69 -9.53 -0.26 7.61
C ASN A 69 -9.55 1.17 8.17
N LYS A 70 -10.37 2.06 7.61
CA LYS A 70 -10.67 3.32 8.31
C LYS A 70 -11.57 3.00 9.50
N PRO A 71 -11.13 3.19 10.76
CA PRO A 71 -12.08 3.18 11.86
C PRO A 71 -13.12 4.27 11.56
N ALA A 72 -14.39 4.01 11.88
CA ALA A 72 -15.36 5.09 11.93
C ALA A 72 -14.78 6.14 12.87
N ASN A 73 -14.44 7.32 12.34
CA ASN A 73 -13.99 8.44 13.13
C ASN A 73 -15.20 8.94 13.93
N ASN A 74 -15.54 8.23 14.99
CA ASN A 74 -16.36 8.74 16.08
C ASN A 74 -15.44 9.65 16.91
N ALA A 75 -14.87 10.68 16.28
CA ALA A 75 -14.23 11.74 17.02
C ALA A 75 -15.36 12.35 17.85
N ALA A 76 -15.40 11.99 19.13
CA ALA A 76 -16.23 12.69 20.10
C ALA A 76 -15.87 14.17 19.96
N ILE A 77 -16.87 15.01 19.80
CA ILE A 77 -16.67 16.45 19.72
C ILE A 77 -15.98 16.85 21.02
N ASP A 78 -14.80 17.47 20.89
CA ASP A 78 -14.06 17.99 22.03
C ASP A 78 -14.84 19.14 22.68
N GLY A 79 -14.77 19.22 24.01
CA GLY A 79 -15.51 20.22 24.78
C GLY A 79 -15.22 21.65 24.32
N GLU A 80 -13.97 21.96 23.99
CA GLU A 80 -13.56 23.29 23.50
C GLU A 80 -14.20 23.62 22.15
N SER A 81 -14.24 22.69 21.21
CA SER A 81 -14.96 22.91 19.94
C SER A 81 -16.47 23.04 20.13
N LEU A 82 -17.06 22.30 21.08
CA LEU A 82 -18.49 22.40 21.40
C LEU A 82 -18.82 23.76 22.05
N GLU A 83 -18.02 24.20 23.01
CA GLU A 83 -18.15 25.50 23.68
C GLU A 83 -18.06 26.64 22.67
N ASN A 84 -17.05 26.60 21.79
CA ASN A 84 -16.91 27.59 20.73
C ASN A 84 -18.11 27.58 19.78
N TYR A 85 -18.62 26.39 19.43
CA TYR A 85 -19.82 26.28 18.60
C TYR A 85 -21.03 26.94 19.29
N LEU A 86 -21.29 26.63 20.56
CA LEU A 86 -22.40 27.22 21.31
C LEU A 86 -22.24 28.73 21.50
N ALA A 87 -21.02 29.23 21.74
CA ALA A 87 -20.75 30.65 21.96
C ALA A 87 -20.93 31.51 20.70
N TYR A 88 -20.63 30.96 19.51
CA TYR A 88 -20.70 31.69 18.25
C TYR A 88 -21.96 31.40 17.41
N GLN A 89 -22.73 30.37 17.76
CA GLN A 89 -23.96 30.02 17.04
C GLN A 89 -25.11 30.99 17.37
N SER A 90 -25.47 31.85 16.42
CA SER A 90 -26.53 32.86 16.60
C SER A 90 -27.98 32.32 16.58
N THR A 91 -28.16 31.02 16.30
CA THR A 91 -29.49 30.40 16.18
C THR A 91 -30.04 29.89 17.50
N ILE A 92 -29.17 29.64 18.49
CA ILE A 92 -29.56 29.14 19.80
C ILE A 92 -29.63 30.35 20.74
N SER A 93 -30.80 30.58 21.34
CA SER A 93 -30.94 31.64 22.33
C SER A 93 -30.56 31.15 23.73
N GLN A 94 -30.25 32.09 24.62
CA GLN A 94 -29.98 31.77 26.02
C GLN A 94 -31.18 31.07 26.68
N TYR A 95 -32.41 31.44 26.30
CA TYR A 95 -33.63 30.81 26.82
C TYR A 95 -33.78 29.36 26.37
N ASP A 96 -33.34 29.02 25.14
CA ASP A 96 -33.36 27.64 24.66
C ASP A 96 -32.41 26.74 25.45
N LEU A 97 -31.26 27.28 25.85
CA LEU A 97 -30.30 26.58 26.72
C LEU A 97 -30.87 26.40 28.13
N ILE A 98 -31.43 27.46 28.71
CA ILE A 98 -32.03 27.42 30.06
C ILE A 98 -33.16 26.38 30.13
N ASN A 99 -34.00 26.30 29.09
CA ASN A 99 -35.10 25.33 29.04
C ASN A 99 -34.63 23.86 28.93
N LEU A 100 -33.37 23.64 28.54
CA LEU A 100 -32.78 22.31 28.43
C LEU A 100 -32.09 21.86 29.72
N LEU A 101 -31.81 22.80 30.64
CA LEU A 101 -31.25 22.48 31.96
C LEU A 101 -32.36 22.01 32.89
N ASP A 102 -32.17 20.84 33.49
CA ASP A 102 -33.03 20.36 34.57
C ASP A 102 -32.50 20.78 35.96
N LYS A 103 -33.23 20.37 37.00
CA LYS A 103 -32.87 20.73 38.37
C LYS A 103 -31.54 20.09 38.78
N GLU A 104 -31.30 18.86 38.35
CA GLU A 104 -30.09 18.12 38.67
C GLU A 104 -28.85 18.77 38.04
N ASP A 105 -28.97 19.26 36.80
CA ASP A 105 -27.93 19.99 36.09
C ASP A 105 -27.58 21.32 36.79
N ILE A 106 -28.58 22.04 37.28
CA ILE A 106 -28.40 23.32 38.00
C ILE A 106 -27.68 23.09 39.34
N GLU A 107 -28.08 22.07 40.11
CA GLU A 107 -27.41 21.71 41.38
C GLU A 107 -25.95 21.30 41.14
N ALA A 108 -25.65 20.61 40.03
CA ALA A 108 -24.28 20.27 39.66
C ALA A 108 -23.43 21.51 39.32
N LEU A 109 -24.00 22.48 38.61
CA LEU A 109 -23.33 23.75 38.28
C LEU A 109 -23.03 24.58 39.53
N GLU A 110 -23.97 24.66 40.46
CA GLU A 110 -23.79 25.35 41.75
C GLU A 110 -22.62 24.75 42.54
N SER A 111 -22.55 23.42 42.59
CA SER A 111 -21.46 22.71 43.26
C SER A 111 -20.09 22.91 42.59
N ASP A 112 -20.03 22.97 41.25
CA ASP A 112 -18.77 23.12 40.52
C ASP A 112 -18.23 24.56 40.62
N LEU A 113 -19.14 25.55 40.55
CA LEU A 113 -18.80 26.97 40.64
C LEU A 113 -18.60 27.46 42.08
N LYS A 114 -18.97 26.65 43.10
CA LYS A 114 -18.87 26.97 44.54
C LYS A 114 -19.45 28.35 44.87
N ILE A 115 -20.63 28.62 44.34
CA ILE A 115 -21.32 29.89 44.54
C ILE A 115 -22.09 29.81 45.86
N ASP A 116 -21.89 30.78 46.74
CA ASP A 116 -22.66 30.86 47.98
C ASP A 116 -24.07 31.42 47.72
N ASP A 117 -25.09 30.88 48.42
CA ASP A 117 -26.49 31.34 48.35
C ASP A 117 -26.64 32.86 48.52
N ALA A 118 -25.84 33.46 49.40
CA ALA A 118 -25.87 34.90 49.67
C ALA A 118 -25.46 35.73 48.44
N VAL A 119 -24.58 35.21 47.58
CA VAL A 119 -24.17 35.85 46.34
C VAL A 119 -25.28 35.75 45.30
N VAL A 120 -25.96 34.60 45.24
CA VAL A 120 -27.12 34.39 44.36
C VAL A 120 -28.26 35.32 44.77
N GLU A 121 -28.60 35.37 46.06
CA GLU A 121 -29.65 36.22 46.61
C GLU A 121 -29.39 37.71 46.34
N SER A 122 -28.14 38.16 46.52
CA SER A 122 -27.72 39.52 46.16
C SER A 122 -27.93 39.80 44.68
N ALA A 123 -27.45 38.92 43.80
CA ALA A 123 -27.51 39.13 42.35
C ALA A 123 -28.95 39.13 41.82
N LEU A 124 -29.83 38.31 42.42
CA LEU A 124 -31.25 38.27 42.07
C LEU A 124 -32.00 39.49 42.62
N SER A 125 -31.70 39.94 43.85
CA SER A 125 -32.33 41.10 44.47
C SER A 125 -32.01 42.41 43.74
N ASP A 126 -30.81 42.50 43.16
CA ASP A 126 -30.39 43.65 42.35
C ASP A 126 -31.05 43.68 40.94
N ASN A 127 -31.69 42.58 40.51
CA ASN A 127 -32.31 42.48 39.21
C ASN A 127 -33.71 43.12 39.20
N THR A 128 -33.81 44.29 38.59
CA THR A 128 -35.06 45.08 38.49
C THR A 128 -36.18 44.42 37.69
N ASN A 129 -35.89 43.37 36.91
CA ASN A 129 -36.87 42.66 36.10
C ASN A 129 -37.26 41.30 36.70
N LEU A 130 -36.74 40.92 37.87
CA LEU A 130 -36.99 39.61 38.47
C LEU A 130 -38.50 39.32 38.65
N GLU A 131 -39.27 40.31 39.11
CA GLU A 131 -40.72 40.16 39.29
C GLU A 131 -41.45 39.88 37.97
N ASN A 132 -40.99 40.47 36.86
CA ASN A 132 -41.55 40.19 35.54
C ASN A 132 -41.25 38.75 35.11
N TYR A 133 -40.02 38.25 35.34
CA TYR A 133 -39.65 36.88 34.98
C TYR A 133 -40.35 35.79 35.80
N LEU A 134 -40.83 36.11 37.00
CA LEU A 134 -41.57 35.16 37.86
C LEU A 134 -43.08 35.14 37.59
N THR A 135 -43.59 36.16 36.87
CA THR A 135 -45.02 36.34 36.61
C THR A 135 -45.43 36.11 35.16
N GLU A 136 -44.46 36.07 34.24
CA GLU A 136 -44.60 35.58 32.86
C GLU A 136 -44.53 34.04 32.80
#